data_AF-K9XR73-F1
#
_entry.id   AF-K9XR73-F1
#
_cell.length_a   1.000
_cell.length_b   1.000
_cell.length_c   1.000
_cell.angle_alpha   90.00
_cell.angle_beta   90.00
_cell.angle_gamma   90.00
#
_symmetry.space_group_name_H-M   'P 1'
#
loop_
_entity.id
_entity.type
_entity.pdbx_description
1 polymer ?
#
loop_
_entity_poly.entity_id
_entity_poly.type
_entity_poly.pdbx_seq_one_letter_code
_entity_poly.pdbx_strand_id
1 'polypeptide(L)'
;MSYSLVQGQQFMALDLRRNQAYWEALKQVITPESVVLDLGAGLGTLGLLAAQLGAKKVYLIEPEDVINVAGEIAKANGYDNVVCLQGKIEEVQLPEAVDVIISVFTGNFLLQEDLLPSLFYARDKYLKPNGVMIPQAAVMEAVPASIPDFYQKNIACWSEIHLGINLSVARSYVSNSIYYSQKELSNAQYLAQPTKLLAMDFHSCNNTNCEIEITQTIIESGCCHGWIGWFAMQLGDKWLSTAPHEPHLHWSAAFLPLDPPLELEAGEEVKFKLQRPAFGDWSWKVKTDTTSQQHSTFFALPMTLKKMKKFSPQYQPSLNDKGKAARYVLSNIDGKLSVEQLTIQLTKDYPQLFKESKKALNFVRNLIAGFS
;
A
#
# COMPACT_ATOMS: atom_id res chain seq x y z
N MET A 1 3.10 -6.52 4.71
CA MET A 1 4.46 -6.88 5.15
C MET A 1 4.79 -5.96 6.33
N SER A 2 5.57 -6.38 7.33
CA SER A 2 5.97 -5.44 8.40
C SER A 2 7.20 -4.67 7.94
N TYR A 3 7.12 -3.33 7.96
CA TYR A 3 8.22 -2.45 7.54
C TYR A 3 9.34 -2.32 8.59
N SER A 4 9.13 -2.83 9.80
CA SER A 4 10.10 -2.75 10.91
C SER A 4 11.24 -3.75 10.83
N LEU A 5 11.08 -4.84 10.06
CA LEU A 5 12.12 -5.85 9.91
C LEU A 5 13.02 -5.54 8.70
N VAL A 6 14.33 -5.50 8.92
CA VAL A 6 15.34 -5.32 7.85
C VAL A 6 15.16 -6.34 6.72
N GLN A 7 14.87 -7.61 7.05
CA GLN A 7 14.58 -8.64 6.04
C GLN A 7 13.35 -8.28 5.18
N GLY A 8 12.33 -7.65 5.77
CA GLY A 8 11.13 -7.19 5.03
C GLY A 8 11.45 -6.08 4.04
N GLN A 9 12.49 -5.29 4.29
CA GLN A 9 12.95 -4.23 3.40
C GLN A 9 13.76 -4.74 2.21
N GLN A 10 14.25 -5.99 2.24
CA GLN A 10 15.19 -6.54 1.24
C GLN A 10 14.69 -6.40 -0.19
N PHE A 11 13.42 -6.74 -0.46
CA PHE A 11 12.86 -6.70 -1.80
C PHE A 11 12.76 -5.30 -2.38
N MET A 12 12.68 -4.27 -1.52
CA MET A 12 12.69 -2.87 -1.93
C MET A 12 14.13 -2.35 -2.02
N ALA A 13 14.91 -2.49 -0.95
CA ALA A 13 16.28 -1.99 -0.87
C ALA A 13 17.19 -2.56 -1.97
N LEU A 14 16.94 -3.79 -2.42
CA LEU A 14 17.71 -4.46 -3.47
C LEU A 14 16.99 -4.56 -4.83
N ASP A 15 15.87 -3.84 -5.02
CA ASP A 15 15.21 -3.71 -6.33
C ASP A 15 16.08 -2.85 -7.26
N LEU A 16 17.02 -3.49 -7.96
CA LEU A 16 18.00 -2.80 -8.80
C LEU A 16 17.34 -1.97 -9.90
N ARG A 17 16.29 -2.50 -10.56
CA ARG A 17 15.62 -1.79 -11.66
C ARG A 17 14.96 -0.52 -11.15
N ARG A 18 14.20 -0.61 -10.05
CA ARG A 18 13.59 0.55 -9.41
C ARG A 18 14.65 1.55 -8.97
N ASN A 19 15.62 1.11 -8.17
CA ASN A 19 16.60 1.99 -7.56
C ASN A 19 17.48 2.68 -8.61
N GLN A 20 17.80 1.98 -9.71
CA GLN A 20 18.50 2.59 -10.85
C GLN A 20 17.66 3.66 -11.53
N ALA A 21 16.36 3.43 -11.73
CA ALA A 21 15.48 4.45 -12.32
C ALA A 21 15.38 5.72 -11.44
N TYR A 22 15.27 5.56 -10.13
CA TYR A 22 15.32 6.69 -9.19
C TYR A 22 16.69 7.38 -9.17
N TRP A 23 17.79 6.61 -9.23
CA TRP A 23 19.14 7.17 -9.29
C TRP A 23 19.37 8.02 -10.54
N GLU A 24 18.90 7.55 -11.71
CA GLU A 24 18.97 8.33 -12.96
C GLU A 24 18.12 9.61 -12.88
N ALA A 25 16.96 9.58 -12.22
CA ALA A 25 16.17 10.79 -11.98
C ALA A 25 16.87 11.76 -11.02
N LEU A 26 17.48 11.26 -9.94
CA LEU A 26 18.25 12.07 -8.99
C LEU A 26 19.43 12.77 -9.67
N LYS A 27 20.17 12.11 -10.57
CA LYS A 27 21.28 12.71 -11.32
C LYS A 27 20.88 13.97 -12.10
N GLN A 28 19.62 14.06 -12.53
CA GLN A 28 19.14 15.19 -13.32
C GLN A 28 18.91 16.45 -12.47
N VAL A 29 18.77 16.30 -11.15
CA VAL A 29 18.29 17.40 -10.28
C VAL A 29 19.18 17.67 -9.07
N ILE A 30 20.02 16.72 -8.65
CA ILE A 30 20.91 16.90 -7.51
C ILE A 30 22.08 17.81 -7.89
N THR A 31 22.32 18.80 -7.02
CA THR A 31 23.44 19.74 -7.08
C THR A 31 24.12 19.80 -5.70
N PRO A 32 25.34 20.37 -5.61
CA PRO A 32 26.01 20.61 -4.33
C PRO A 32 25.23 21.48 -3.32
N GLU A 33 24.21 22.20 -3.76
CA GLU A 33 23.34 23.01 -2.89
C GLU A 33 22.02 22.32 -2.53
N SER A 34 21.71 21.17 -3.13
CA SER A 34 20.42 20.50 -2.96
C SER A 34 20.21 19.98 -1.54
N VAL A 35 19.10 20.35 -0.93
CA VAL A 35 18.57 19.77 0.29
C VAL A 35 17.47 18.78 -0.07
N VAL A 36 17.61 17.52 0.35
CA VAL A 36 16.76 16.41 -0.07
C VAL A 36 15.99 15.84 1.11
N LEU A 37 14.72 15.52 0.91
CA LEU A 37 13.88 14.76 1.84
C LEU A 37 13.55 13.39 1.22
N ASP A 38 14.02 12.31 1.83
CA ASP A 38 13.56 10.94 1.57
C ASP A 38 12.45 10.59 2.56
N LEU A 39 11.22 10.54 2.06
CA LEU A 39 10.00 10.34 2.85
C LEU A 39 9.56 8.87 2.80
N GLY A 40 9.59 8.22 3.97
CA GLY A 40 9.46 6.77 4.09
C GLY A 40 10.76 6.07 3.72
N ALA A 41 11.85 6.53 4.33
CA ALA A 41 13.19 6.18 3.89
C ALA A 41 13.50 4.69 4.05
N GLY A 42 12.85 3.96 4.96
CA GLY A 42 13.22 2.59 5.31
C GLY A 42 14.70 2.48 5.67
N LEU A 43 15.48 1.76 4.85
CA LEU A 43 16.95 1.64 4.99
C LEU A 43 17.73 2.84 4.40
N GLY A 44 17.04 3.88 3.94
CA GLY A 44 17.62 5.11 3.38
C GLY A 44 18.14 4.97 1.95
N THR A 45 17.86 3.87 1.25
CA THR A 45 18.50 3.58 -0.06
C THR A 45 18.44 4.75 -1.04
N LEU A 46 17.30 5.43 -1.16
CA LEU A 46 17.12 6.50 -2.14
C LEU A 46 17.76 7.82 -1.69
N GLY A 47 17.59 8.21 -0.42
CA GLY A 47 18.27 9.37 0.16
C GLY A 47 19.78 9.23 0.16
N LEU A 48 20.31 8.02 0.42
CA LEU A 48 21.74 7.75 0.36
C LEU A 48 22.31 7.83 -1.07
N LEU A 49 21.52 7.48 -2.09
CA LEU A 49 21.88 7.75 -3.49
C LEU A 49 21.98 9.25 -3.76
N ALA A 50 21.11 10.07 -3.17
CA ALA A 50 21.20 11.52 -3.27
C ALA A 50 22.44 12.08 -2.54
N ALA A 51 22.79 11.53 -1.37
CA ALA A 51 24.03 11.88 -0.67
C ALA A 51 25.27 11.51 -1.49
N GLN A 52 25.29 10.33 -2.11
CA GLN A 52 26.35 9.88 -3.01
C GLN A 52 26.55 10.82 -4.21
N LEU A 53 25.45 11.40 -4.72
CA LEU A 53 25.48 12.38 -5.83
C LEU A 53 25.93 13.79 -5.39
N GLY A 54 26.26 13.98 -4.12
CA GLY A 54 26.81 15.23 -3.59
C GLY A 54 25.77 16.24 -3.13
N ALA A 55 24.55 15.80 -2.78
CA ALA A 55 23.57 16.68 -2.16
C ALA A 55 24.15 17.37 -0.92
N LYS A 56 23.80 18.63 -0.68
CA LYS A 56 24.25 19.40 0.50
C LYS A 56 23.85 18.72 1.80
N LYS A 57 22.61 18.22 1.84
CA LYS A 57 21.98 17.66 3.03
C LYS A 57 20.86 16.71 2.65
N VAL A 58 20.73 15.60 3.37
CA VAL A 58 19.67 14.62 3.15
C VAL A 58 18.95 14.35 4.47
N TYR A 59 17.64 14.53 4.48
CA TYR A 59 16.75 14.14 5.57
C TYR A 59 16.12 12.78 5.25
N LEU A 60 16.32 11.80 6.11
CA LEU A 60 15.63 10.51 6.05
C LEU A 60 14.51 10.52 7.09
N ILE A 61 13.26 10.39 6.66
CA ILE A 61 12.09 10.34 7.55
C ILE A 61 11.47 8.94 7.47
N GLU A 62 11.33 8.28 8.61
CA GLU A 62 10.78 6.94 8.70
C GLU A 62 10.20 6.71 10.11
N PRO A 63 8.94 6.29 10.26
CA PRO A 63 8.36 6.02 11.58
C PRO A 63 8.96 4.80 12.28
N GLU A 64 9.39 3.80 11.53
CA GLU A 64 9.87 2.53 12.09
C GLU A 64 11.35 2.57 12.52
N ASP A 65 11.72 1.71 13.49
CA ASP A 65 13.08 1.63 14.05
C ASP A 65 14.18 1.30 13.02
N VAL A 66 13.80 0.86 11.82
CA VAL A 66 14.72 0.56 10.71
C VAL A 66 15.54 1.78 10.28
N ILE A 67 15.07 2.99 10.58
CA ILE A 67 15.81 4.24 10.35
C ILE A 67 17.15 4.28 11.10
N ASN A 68 17.27 3.60 12.25
CA ASN A 68 18.53 3.50 12.98
C ASN A 68 19.59 2.76 12.13
N VAL A 69 19.16 1.71 11.41
CA VAL A 69 20.03 0.98 10.48
C VAL A 69 20.38 1.85 9.27
N ALA A 70 19.45 2.68 8.77
CA ALA A 70 19.77 3.65 7.73
C ALA A 70 20.90 4.62 8.15
N GLY A 71 20.88 5.07 9.40
CA GLY A 71 21.95 5.89 9.99
C GLY A 71 23.29 5.16 10.11
N GLU A 72 23.28 3.86 10.45
CA GLU A 72 24.49 3.02 10.45
C GLU A 72 25.06 2.85 9.03
N ILE A 73 24.20 2.63 8.04
CA ILE A 73 24.60 2.53 6.62
C ILE A 73 25.20 3.85 6.14
N ALA A 74 24.58 5.00 6.48
CA ALA A 74 25.10 6.32 6.14
C ALA A 74 26.53 6.52 6.66
N LYS A 75 26.75 6.22 7.96
CA LYS A 75 28.07 6.29 8.59
C LYS A 75 29.09 5.36 7.95
N ALA A 76 28.69 4.11 7.67
CA ALA A 76 29.57 3.12 7.04
C ALA A 76 30.03 3.54 5.63
N ASN A 77 29.28 4.40 4.95
CA ASN A 77 29.61 4.92 3.62
C ASN A 77 30.19 6.36 3.65
N GLY A 78 30.42 6.94 4.84
CA GLY A 78 31.02 8.28 4.99
C GLY A 78 30.08 9.43 4.61
N TYR A 79 28.77 9.25 4.70
CA TYR A 79 27.79 10.29 4.40
C TYR A 79 27.40 11.08 5.66
N ASP A 80 28.26 12.02 6.06
CA ASP A 80 28.07 12.86 7.27
C ASP A 80 26.96 13.92 7.12
N ASN A 81 26.48 14.15 5.91
CA ASN A 81 25.41 15.10 5.56
C ASN A 81 23.99 14.51 5.65
N VAL A 82 23.85 13.28 6.18
CA VAL A 82 22.58 12.57 6.32
C VAL A 82 22.04 12.74 7.75
N VAL A 83 20.79 13.22 7.85
CA VAL A 83 20.06 13.39 9.11
C VAL A 83 18.88 12.44 9.15
N CYS A 84 18.89 11.50 10.08
CA CYS A 84 17.78 10.57 10.31
C CYS A 84 16.80 11.17 11.33
N LEU A 85 15.51 11.24 10.99
CA LEU A 85 14.46 11.66 11.91
C LEU A 85 13.40 10.56 11.97
N GLN A 86 13.28 9.91 13.12
CA GLN A 86 12.26 8.88 13.35
C GLN A 86 10.91 9.52 13.62
N GLY A 87 9.90 9.14 12.84
CA GLY A 87 8.51 9.59 13.02
C GLY A 87 7.76 9.76 11.72
N LYS A 88 6.47 10.09 11.82
CA LYS A 88 5.65 10.47 10.67
C LYS A 88 5.96 11.90 10.27
N ILE A 89 5.84 12.23 8.97
CA ILE A 89 6.15 13.57 8.48
C ILE A 89 5.26 14.66 9.09
N GLU A 90 4.05 14.28 9.51
CA GLU A 90 3.08 15.14 10.19
C GLU A 90 3.50 15.49 11.63
N GLU A 91 4.38 14.69 12.23
CA GLU A 91 4.79 14.77 13.64
C GLU A 91 6.23 15.31 13.79
N VAL A 92 7.09 15.07 12.80
CA VAL A 92 8.46 15.60 12.77
C VAL A 92 8.52 17.04 12.28
N GLN A 93 9.53 17.78 12.72
CA GLN A 93 9.76 19.15 12.27
C GLN A 93 11.11 19.26 11.55
N LEU A 94 11.08 19.53 10.24
CA LEU A 94 12.29 19.91 9.51
C LEU A 94 12.64 21.38 9.81
N PRO A 95 13.94 21.70 9.97
CA PRO A 95 14.39 23.06 10.26
C PRO A 95 14.40 23.98 9.03
N GLU A 96 14.25 23.42 7.83
CA GLU A 96 14.32 24.13 6.55
C GLU A 96 13.42 23.48 5.50
N ALA A 97 13.05 24.24 4.47
CA ALA A 97 12.41 23.71 3.27
C ALA A 97 13.43 22.99 2.38
N VAL A 98 12.97 22.06 1.55
CA VAL A 98 13.81 21.16 0.74
C VAL A 98 13.65 21.43 -0.75
N ASP A 99 14.70 21.17 -1.52
CA ASP A 99 14.73 21.31 -2.98
C ASP A 99 14.14 20.09 -3.69
N VAL A 100 14.29 18.91 -3.09
CA VAL A 100 13.82 17.64 -3.66
C VAL A 100 13.12 16.82 -2.60
N ILE A 101 11.93 16.30 -2.91
CA ILE A 101 11.27 15.23 -2.15
C ILE A 101 11.30 13.96 -2.97
N ILE A 102 11.88 12.90 -2.41
CA ILE A 102 11.90 11.55 -2.97
C ILE A 102 11.08 10.61 -2.09
N SER A 103 10.27 9.75 -2.71
CA SER A 103 9.42 8.81 -1.97
C SER A 103 9.00 7.58 -2.80
N VAL A 104 8.65 6.51 -2.09
CA VAL A 104 8.08 5.26 -2.62
C VAL A 104 6.70 5.01 -1.98
N PHE A 105 5.83 6.02 -1.96
CA PHE A 105 4.50 5.96 -1.33
C PHE A 105 3.39 5.42 -2.24
N THR A 106 3.74 4.95 -3.43
CA THR A 106 2.81 4.22 -4.29
C THR A 106 2.71 2.78 -3.82
N GLY A 107 1.52 2.37 -3.36
CA GLY A 107 1.23 0.95 -3.13
C GLY A 107 1.00 0.20 -4.44
N ASN A 108 0.73 -1.11 -4.37
CA ASN A 108 0.23 -1.84 -5.55
C ASN A 108 -1.01 -1.16 -6.11
N PHE A 109 -1.16 -1.18 -7.44
CA PHE A 109 -2.25 -0.47 -8.12
C PHE A 109 -2.38 1.01 -7.71
N LEU A 110 -1.23 1.65 -7.46
CA LEU A 110 -1.01 3.06 -7.14
C LEU A 110 -1.55 3.53 -5.77
N LEU A 111 -2.82 3.29 -5.47
CA LEU A 111 -3.53 3.89 -4.34
C LEU A 111 -3.60 3.01 -3.09
N GLN A 112 -3.04 1.79 -3.13
CA GLN A 112 -3.02 0.90 -1.98
C GLN A 112 -2.17 1.48 -0.83
N GLU A 113 -2.52 1.12 0.42
CA GLU A 113 -1.84 1.53 1.67
C GLU A 113 -2.03 2.99 2.11
N ASP A 114 -2.71 3.82 1.31
CA ASP A 114 -3.11 5.18 1.69
C ASP A 114 -1.96 6.08 2.20
N LEU A 115 -0.77 5.95 1.59
CA LEU A 115 0.43 6.71 1.97
C LEU A 115 0.55 8.07 1.27
N LEU A 116 -0.06 8.23 0.09
CA LEU A 116 -0.02 9.49 -0.69
C LEU A 116 -0.46 10.76 0.07
N PRO A 117 -1.42 10.73 1.02
CA PRO A 117 -1.73 11.92 1.82
C PRO A 117 -0.54 12.49 2.60
N SER A 118 0.34 11.62 3.12
CA SER A 118 1.57 12.06 3.80
C SER A 118 2.59 12.67 2.82
N LEU A 119 2.64 12.17 1.58
CA LEU A 119 3.43 12.80 0.52
C LEU A 119 2.93 14.21 0.19
N PHE A 120 1.60 14.39 0.09
CA PHE A 120 1.00 15.70 -0.16
C PHE A 120 1.25 16.67 0.99
N TYR A 121 1.14 16.21 2.24
CA TYR A 121 1.50 17.00 3.41
C TYR A 121 2.97 17.45 3.36
N ALA A 122 3.90 16.54 3.06
CA ALA A 122 5.31 16.85 2.96
C ALA A 122 5.60 17.88 1.87
N ARG A 123 4.99 17.71 0.69
CA ARG A 123 5.08 18.66 -0.43
C ARG A 123 4.61 20.04 -0.01
N ASP A 124 3.39 20.15 0.49
CA ASP A 124 2.74 21.43 0.77
C ASP A 124 3.46 22.21 1.88
N LYS A 125 4.06 21.49 2.85
CA LYS A 125 4.72 22.10 4.01
C LYS A 125 6.21 22.36 3.81
N TYR A 126 6.92 21.46 3.13
CA TYR A 126 8.39 21.44 3.12
C TYR A 126 9.03 21.62 1.75
N LEU A 127 8.32 21.43 0.64
CA LEU A 127 8.91 21.65 -0.68
C LEU A 127 9.05 23.15 -0.96
N LYS A 128 10.23 23.58 -1.41
CA LYS A 128 10.43 24.96 -1.87
C LYS A 128 9.61 25.25 -3.14
N PRO A 129 9.30 26.53 -3.43
CA PRO A 129 8.83 26.91 -4.77
C PRO A 129 9.80 26.40 -5.85
N ASN A 130 9.27 25.76 -6.89
CA ASN A 130 10.03 25.09 -7.95
C ASN A 130 10.89 23.89 -7.49
N GLY A 131 10.66 23.38 -6.27
CA GLY A 131 11.24 22.11 -5.84
C GLY A 131 10.72 20.94 -6.67
N VAL A 132 11.45 19.84 -6.66
CA VAL A 132 11.18 18.66 -7.49
C VAL A 132 10.61 17.52 -6.65
N MET A 133 9.54 16.90 -7.13
CA MET A 133 9.04 15.62 -6.63
C MET A 133 9.63 14.46 -7.44
N ILE A 134 10.11 13.41 -6.77
CA ILE A 134 10.50 12.14 -7.40
C ILE A 134 9.74 10.98 -6.71
N PRO A 135 8.78 10.33 -7.38
CA PRO A 135 8.29 10.59 -8.74
C PRO A 135 7.54 11.93 -8.90
N GLN A 136 7.44 12.40 -10.14
CA GLN A 136 6.72 13.65 -10.50
C GLN A 136 5.23 13.41 -10.73
N ALA A 137 4.89 12.27 -11.34
CA ALA A 137 3.53 11.91 -11.73
C ALA A 137 3.36 10.39 -11.74
N ALA A 138 2.11 9.94 -11.78
CA ALA A 138 1.76 8.54 -11.99
C ALA A 138 0.53 8.41 -12.88
N VAL A 139 0.45 7.30 -13.62
CA VAL A 139 -0.70 6.93 -14.44
C VAL A 139 -1.11 5.51 -14.10
N MET A 140 -2.39 5.29 -13.82
CA MET A 140 -2.99 3.98 -13.64
C MET A 140 -3.66 3.55 -14.94
N GLU A 141 -3.48 2.29 -15.33
CA GLU A 141 -4.04 1.70 -16.54
C GLU A 141 -4.74 0.38 -16.21
N ALA A 142 -5.70 -0.02 -17.03
CA ALA A 142 -6.28 -1.35 -16.95
C ALA A 142 -6.75 -1.88 -18.32
N VAL A 143 -6.95 -3.19 -18.39
CA VAL A 143 -7.39 -3.90 -19.59
C VAL A 143 -8.26 -5.10 -19.22
N PRO A 144 -9.37 -5.38 -19.93
CA PRO A 144 -10.11 -6.62 -19.80
C PRO A 144 -9.27 -7.78 -20.35
N ALA A 145 -9.20 -8.89 -19.64
CA ALA A 145 -8.29 -9.97 -19.96
C ALA A 145 -8.89 -11.37 -19.80
N SER A 146 -8.44 -12.28 -20.67
CA SER A 146 -8.61 -13.71 -20.49
C SER A 146 -7.39 -14.30 -19.78
N ILE A 147 -7.63 -15.01 -18.66
CA ILE A 147 -6.58 -15.63 -17.86
C ILE A 147 -7.09 -16.91 -17.15
N PRO A 148 -7.47 -17.95 -17.92
CA PRO A 148 -8.21 -19.10 -17.40
C PRO A 148 -7.50 -19.85 -16.27
N ASP A 149 -6.19 -20.08 -16.37
CA ASP A 149 -5.44 -20.85 -15.37
C ASP A 149 -5.39 -20.12 -14.02
N PHE A 150 -5.15 -18.80 -14.04
CA PHE A 150 -5.12 -17.99 -12.82
C PHE A 150 -6.51 -17.89 -12.19
N TYR A 151 -7.55 -17.73 -13.02
CA TYR A 151 -8.93 -17.73 -12.58
C TYR A 151 -9.32 -19.09 -11.96
N GLN A 152 -8.97 -20.20 -12.60
CA GLN A 152 -9.23 -21.55 -12.09
C GLN A 152 -8.57 -21.74 -10.72
N LYS A 153 -7.29 -21.42 -10.62
CA LYS A 153 -6.49 -21.59 -9.39
C LYS A 153 -6.99 -20.77 -8.21
N ASN A 154 -7.49 -19.56 -8.44
CA ASN A 154 -7.78 -18.61 -7.36
C ASN A 154 -9.27 -18.43 -7.04
N ILE A 155 -10.15 -18.68 -8.03
CA ILE A 155 -11.59 -18.40 -7.93
C ILE A 155 -12.40 -19.66 -8.25
N ALA A 156 -12.18 -20.28 -9.41
CA ALA A 156 -13.06 -21.35 -9.84
C ALA A 156 -12.92 -22.63 -9.00
N CYS A 157 -11.72 -22.89 -8.48
CA CYS A 157 -11.41 -24.01 -7.59
C CYS A 157 -12.31 -24.09 -6.35
N TRP A 158 -12.88 -22.98 -5.88
CA TRP A 158 -13.75 -22.96 -4.71
C TRP A 158 -15.10 -23.64 -4.95
N SER A 159 -15.49 -23.83 -6.21
CA SER A 159 -16.68 -24.61 -6.56
C SER A 159 -16.43 -26.13 -6.55
N GLU A 160 -15.19 -26.58 -6.44
CA GLU A 160 -14.86 -28.00 -6.39
C GLU A 160 -15.14 -28.58 -5.00
N ILE A 161 -15.63 -29.83 -4.95
CA ILE A 161 -15.84 -30.54 -3.69
C ILE A 161 -14.48 -30.98 -3.15
N HIS A 162 -14.07 -30.39 -2.01
CA HIS A 162 -12.80 -30.71 -1.38
C HIS A 162 -12.99 -31.79 -0.32
N LEU A 163 -12.57 -33.02 -0.61
CA LEU A 163 -12.67 -34.16 0.32
C LEU A 163 -14.09 -34.37 0.88
N GLY A 164 -15.11 -34.22 0.03
CA GLY A 164 -16.52 -34.34 0.43
C GLY A 164 -17.13 -33.08 1.05
N ILE A 165 -16.36 -31.99 1.18
CA ILE A 165 -16.83 -30.72 1.72
C ILE A 165 -17.08 -29.74 0.57
N ASN A 166 -18.29 -29.18 0.54
CA ASN A 166 -18.63 -28.09 -0.39
C ASN A 166 -18.13 -26.75 0.17
N LEU A 167 -17.15 -26.15 -0.51
CA LEU A 167 -16.56 -24.87 -0.15
C LEU A 167 -17.07 -23.70 -1.01
N SER A 168 -18.07 -23.91 -1.86
CA SER A 168 -18.52 -22.92 -2.86
C SER A 168 -19.01 -21.60 -2.26
N VAL A 169 -19.42 -21.58 -0.99
CA VAL A 169 -19.77 -20.35 -0.26
C VAL A 169 -18.58 -19.39 -0.18
N ALA A 170 -17.34 -19.89 -0.14
CA ALA A 170 -16.15 -19.04 -0.12
C ALA A 170 -15.91 -18.33 -1.47
N ARG A 171 -16.44 -18.87 -2.58
CA ARG A 171 -16.27 -18.30 -3.93
C ARG A 171 -16.68 -16.84 -4.01
N SER A 172 -17.80 -16.48 -3.37
CA SER A 172 -18.30 -15.10 -3.38
C SER A 172 -17.40 -14.12 -2.61
N TYR A 173 -16.58 -14.59 -1.67
CA TYR A 173 -15.62 -13.73 -0.97
C TYR A 173 -14.35 -13.51 -1.82
N VAL A 174 -13.87 -14.58 -2.44
CA VAL A 174 -12.64 -14.54 -3.22
C VAL A 174 -12.82 -13.78 -4.55
N SER A 175 -14.00 -13.85 -5.19
CA SER A 175 -14.31 -13.02 -6.37
C SER A 175 -14.43 -11.53 -6.05
N ASN A 176 -14.66 -11.18 -4.79
CA ASN A 176 -14.65 -9.81 -4.29
C ASN A 176 -13.26 -9.32 -3.84
N SER A 177 -12.20 -10.12 -4.02
CA SER A 177 -10.83 -9.78 -3.68
C SER A 177 -10.04 -9.24 -4.89
N ILE A 178 -9.06 -8.37 -4.63
CA ILE A 178 -8.04 -8.01 -5.62
C ILE A 178 -6.82 -8.91 -5.40
N TYR A 179 -6.33 -9.48 -6.48
CA TYR A 179 -5.14 -10.33 -6.47
C TYR A 179 -3.96 -9.58 -7.06
N TYR A 180 -2.77 -9.81 -6.51
CA TYR A 180 -1.55 -9.18 -6.99
C TYR A 180 -0.55 -10.25 -7.42
N SER A 181 -0.16 -10.23 -8.69
CA SER A 181 0.87 -11.12 -9.23
C SER A 181 1.48 -10.52 -10.48
N GLN A 182 2.81 -10.43 -10.54
CA GLN A 182 3.48 -10.04 -11.79
C GLN A 182 3.53 -11.22 -12.77
N LYS A 183 4.09 -12.35 -12.30
CA LYS A 183 4.46 -13.50 -13.14
C LYS A 183 3.25 -14.22 -13.73
N GLU A 184 2.16 -14.38 -12.98
CA GLU A 184 1.01 -15.10 -13.50
C GLU A 184 0.19 -14.22 -14.45
N LEU A 185 0.07 -12.92 -14.15
CA LEU A 185 -0.69 -11.98 -14.97
C LEU A 185 0.02 -11.62 -16.29
N SER A 186 1.32 -11.89 -16.42
CA SER A 186 2.05 -11.69 -17.68
C SER A 186 1.60 -12.64 -18.80
N ASN A 187 0.92 -13.73 -18.46
CA ASN A 187 0.41 -14.72 -19.42
C ASN A 187 -1.01 -14.43 -19.89
N ALA A 188 -1.59 -13.30 -19.46
CA ALA A 188 -2.95 -12.95 -19.81
C ALA A 188 -3.07 -12.51 -21.28
N GLN A 189 -4.16 -12.90 -21.91
CA GLN A 189 -4.56 -12.39 -23.22
C GLN A 189 -5.41 -11.14 -23.03
N TYR A 190 -4.98 -10.02 -23.62
CA TYR A 190 -5.72 -8.76 -23.54
C TYR A 190 -6.82 -8.73 -24.59
N LEU A 191 -8.07 -8.53 -24.15
CA LEU A 191 -9.23 -8.49 -25.05
C LEU A 191 -9.46 -7.09 -25.64
N ALA A 192 -8.68 -6.11 -25.20
CA ALA A 192 -8.70 -4.73 -25.65
C ALA A 192 -7.31 -4.08 -25.50
N GLN A 193 -7.16 -2.86 -25.99
CA GLN A 193 -5.97 -2.06 -25.67
C GLN A 193 -6.02 -1.60 -24.21
N PRO A 194 -4.88 -1.52 -23.51
CA PRO A 194 -4.83 -0.91 -22.19
C PRO A 194 -5.30 0.54 -22.22
N THR A 195 -6.12 0.91 -21.25
CA THR A 195 -6.71 2.25 -21.16
C THR A 195 -6.30 2.94 -19.86
N LYS A 196 -5.95 4.22 -19.98
CA LYS A 196 -5.63 5.07 -18.85
C LYS A 196 -6.89 5.32 -18.02
N LEU A 197 -6.79 5.00 -16.73
CA LEU A 197 -7.86 5.18 -15.76
C LEU A 197 -7.68 6.50 -15.00
N LEU A 198 -6.50 6.71 -14.43
CA LEU A 198 -6.20 7.84 -13.56
C LEU A 198 -4.82 8.40 -13.92
N ALA A 199 -4.70 9.73 -13.91
CA ALA A 199 -3.41 10.41 -13.97
C ALA A 199 -3.29 11.32 -12.75
N MET A 200 -2.14 11.28 -12.08
CA MET A 200 -1.84 12.09 -10.91
C MET A 200 -0.55 12.87 -11.17
N ASP A 201 -0.63 14.19 -11.04
CA ASP A 201 0.55 15.05 -10.94
C ASP A 201 0.84 15.29 -9.46
N PHE A 202 1.94 14.76 -8.96
CA PHE A 202 2.26 14.82 -7.53
C PHE A 202 2.63 16.23 -7.07
N HIS A 203 2.84 17.21 -7.96
CA HIS A 203 3.00 18.61 -7.56
C HIS A 203 1.68 19.30 -7.22
N SER A 204 0.55 18.80 -7.74
CA SER A 204 -0.75 19.48 -7.64
C SER A 204 -1.87 18.62 -7.02
N CYS A 205 -1.78 17.29 -7.04
CA CYS A 205 -2.78 16.40 -6.49
C CYS A 205 -2.93 16.56 -4.96
N ASN A 206 -4.16 16.54 -4.46
CA ASN A 206 -4.48 16.61 -3.03
C ASN A 206 -5.57 15.60 -2.62
N ASN A 207 -5.92 14.69 -3.53
CA ASN A 207 -7.00 13.73 -3.36
C ASN A 207 -6.53 12.35 -3.84
N THR A 208 -6.92 11.32 -3.10
CA THR A 208 -6.63 9.91 -3.37
C THR A 208 -7.89 9.09 -3.65
N ASN A 209 -9.04 9.74 -3.78
CA ASN A 209 -10.27 9.10 -4.25
C ASN A 209 -10.11 8.66 -5.71
N CYS A 210 -10.50 7.44 -5.99
CA CYS A 210 -10.68 6.92 -7.33
C CYS A 210 -12.18 6.91 -7.64
N GLU A 211 -12.59 7.60 -8.71
CA GLU A 211 -13.93 7.47 -9.29
C GLU A 211 -13.81 7.62 -10.80
N ILE A 212 -13.86 6.48 -11.50
CA ILE A 212 -13.51 6.38 -12.91
C ILE A 212 -14.60 5.58 -13.59
N GLU A 213 -15.07 6.05 -14.74
CA GLU A 213 -15.95 5.31 -15.63
C GLU A 213 -15.44 5.46 -17.07
N ILE A 214 -15.13 4.33 -17.70
CA ILE A 214 -14.66 4.27 -19.08
C ILE A 214 -15.56 3.34 -19.91
N THR A 215 -15.59 3.56 -21.21
CA THR A 215 -16.14 2.60 -22.18
C THR A 215 -14.99 2.08 -23.02
N GLN A 216 -14.88 0.76 -23.13
CA GLN A 216 -13.81 0.08 -23.84
C GLN A 216 -14.41 -0.77 -24.96
N THR A 217 -13.92 -0.57 -26.19
CA THR A 217 -14.22 -1.46 -27.31
C THR A 217 -13.33 -2.70 -27.24
N ILE A 218 -13.95 -3.88 -27.33
CA ILE A 218 -13.26 -5.17 -27.38
C ILE A 218 -12.68 -5.38 -28.78
N ILE A 219 -11.40 -5.75 -28.85
CA ILE A 219 -10.68 -5.97 -30.11
C ILE A 219 -10.51 -7.46 -30.43
N GLU A 220 -10.63 -8.31 -29.42
CA GLU A 220 -10.47 -9.76 -29.55
C GLU A 220 -11.57 -10.46 -28.75
N SER A 221 -12.35 -11.31 -29.42
CA SER A 221 -13.40 -12.08 -28.77
C SER A 221 -12.82 -13.11 -27.80
N GLY A 222 -13.47 -13.33 -26.66
CA GLY A 222 -13.08 -14.38 -25.73
C GLY A 222 -13.71 -14.26 -24.35
N CYS A 223 -13.37 -15.23 -23.50
CA CYS A 223 -13.84 -15.31 -22.13
C CYS A 223 -13.05 -14.34 -21.22
N CYS A 224 -13.67 -13.23 -20.87
CA CYS A 224 -13.15 -12.23 -19.94
C CYS A 224 -13.30 -12.69 -18.49
N HIS A 225 -12.17 -12.98 -17.86
CA HIS A 225 -12.12 -13.45 -16.48
C HIS A 225 -12.04 -12.30 -15.47
N GLY A 226 -11.71 -11.10 -15.93
CA GLY A 226 -11.52 -9.93 -15.08
C GLY A 226 -10.76 -8.81 -15.78
N TRP A 227 -10.46 -7.76 -15.03
CA TRP A 227 -9.61 -6.65 -15.45
C TRP A 227 -8.24 -6.77 -14.81
N ILE A 228 -7.19 -6.55 -15.59
CA ILE A 228 -5.82 -6.44 -15.07
C ILE A 228 -5.46 -4.97 -15.05
N GLY A 229 -4.96 -4.48 -13.91
CA GLY A 229 -4.60 -3.09 -13.70
C GLY A 229 -3.18 -2.93 -13.17
N TRP A 230 -2.51 -1.86 -13.57
CA TRP A 230 -1.15 -1.52 -13.12
C TRP A 230 -0.97 0.00 -13.12
N PHE A 231 0.22 0.46 -12.78
CA PHE A 231 0.58 1.87 -12.87
C PHE A 231 1.99 2.08 -13.41
N ALA A 232 2.23 3.27 -13.96
CA ALA A 232 3.55 3.76 -14.29
C ALA A 232 3.83 5.08 -13.55
N MET A 233 5.08 5.32 -13.20
CA MET A 233 5.52 6.55 -12.53
C MET A 233 6.51 7.31 -13.40
N GLN A 234 6.39 8.63 -13.41
CA GLN A 234 7.36 9.50 -14.05
C GLN A 234 8.53 9.79 -13.11
N LEU A 235 9.72 9.32 -13.49
CA LEU A 235 11.00 9.51 -12.81
C LEU A 235 11.91 10.32 -13.74
N GLY A 236 11.99 11.63 -13.50
CA GLY A 236 12.66 12.56 -14.43
C GLY A 236 12.00 12.56 -15.82
N ASP A 237 12.79 12.25 -16.84
CA ASP A 237 12.40 12.13 -18.24
C ASP A 237 11.79 10.77 -18.62
N LYS A 238 11.79 9.78 -17.72
CA LYS A 238 11.37 8.40 -18.01
C LYS A 238 10.14 7.98 -17.24
N TRP A 239 9.41 7.00 -17.78
CA TRP A 239 8.32 6.32 -17.11
C TRP A 239 8.75 4.91 -16.69
N LEU A 240 8.61 4.58 -15.41
CA LEU A 240 8.81 3.24 -14.87
C LEU A 240 7.45 2.56 -14.71
N SER A 241 7.19 1.51 -15.50
CA SER A 241 5.91 0.80 -15.52
C SER A 241 5.94 -0.51 -14.72
N THR A 242 4.83 -0.80 -14.06
CA THR A 242 4.54 -2.06 -13.35
C THR A 242 3.65 -3.01 -14.17
N ALA A 243 3.49 -2.75 -15.47
CA ALA A 243 2.68 -3.59 -16.35
C ALA A 243 3.14 -5.06 -16.32
N PRO A 244 2.24 -6.05 -16.44
CA PRO A 244 2.60 -7.47 -16.33
C PRO A 244 3.69 -7.95 -17.30
N HIS A 245 3.79 -7.34 -18.49
CA HIS A 245 4.77 -7.70 -19.52
C HIS A 245 6.12 -6.99 -19.35
N GLU A 246 6.23 -6.04 -18.43
CA GLU A 246 7.47 -5.35 -18.10
C GLU A 246 8.35 -6.19 -17.15
N PRO A 247 9.68 -5.98 -17.16
CA PRO A 247 10.58 -6.63 -16.20
C PRO A 247 10.11 -6.44 -14.74
N HIS A 248 10.34 -7.46 -13.91
CA HIS A 248 9.83 -7.47 -12.55
C HIS A 248 10.36 -6.28 -11.71
N LEU A 249 9.45 -5.70 -10.92
CA LEU A 249 9.68 -4.76 -9.82
C LEU A 249 9.03 -5.37 -8.57
N HIS A 250 9.32 -4.85 -7.38
CA HIS A 250 8.67 -5.36 -6.15
C HIS A 250 7.14 -5.16 -6.14
N TRP A 251 6.61 -4.17 -6.87
CA TRP A 251 5.17 -4.04 -7.11
C TRP A 251 4.65 -5.14 -8.04
N SER A 252 3.37 -5.44 -7.91
CA SER A 252 2.68 -6.38 -8.78
C SER A 252 1.43 -5.75 -9.40
N ALA A 253 1.16 -6.11 -10.65
CA ALA A 253 -0.12 -5.82 -11.28
C ALA A 253 -1.28 -6.44 -10.48
N ALA A 254 -2.43 -5.77 -10.52
CA ALA A 254 -3.67 -6.16 -9.88
C ALA A 254 -4.56 -6.92 -10.86
N PHE A 255 -5.27 -7.93 -10.36
CA PHE A 255 -6.36 -8.60 -11.05
C PHE A 255 -7.65 -8.37 -10.27
N LEU A 256 -8.64 -7.82 -10.98
CA LEU A 256 -9.99 -7.50 -10.51
C LEU A 256 -10.97 -8.48 -11.17
N PRO A 257 -11.40 -9.54 -10.47
CA PRO A 257 -12.16 -10.63 -11.06
C PRO A 257 -13.53 -10.26 -11.60
N LEU A 258 -14.03 -11.06 -12.55
CA LEU A 258 -15.45 -11.18 -12.86
C LEU A 258 -15.92 -12.59 -12.50
N ASP A 259 -17.08 -12.69 -11.86
CA ASP A 259 -17.66 -13.97 -11.47
C ASP A 259 -19.18 -13.94 -11.63
N PRO A 260 -19.75 -14.72 -12.58
CA PRO A 260 -19.05 -15.58 -13.54
C PRO A 260 -18.23 -14.78 -14.58
N PRO A 261 -17.28 -15.40 -15.30
CA PRO A 261 -16.60 -14.76 -16.43
C PRO A 261 -17.61 -14.33 -17.51
N LEU A 262 -17.24 -13.33 -18.31
CA LEU A 262 -18.08 -12.81 -19.39
C LEU A 262 -17.53 -13.24 -20.76
N GLU A 263 -18.35 -13.82 -21.62
CA GLU A 263 -18.01 -13.95 -23.03
C GLU A 263 -18.19 -12.60 -23.71
N LEU A 264 -17.12 -12.08 -24.30
CA LEU A 264 -17.11 -10.79 -25.00
C LEU A 264 -16.80 -11.01 -26.48
N GLU A 265 -17.45 -10.23 -27.36
CA GLU A 265 -17.18 -10.27 -28.79
C GLU A 265 -16.40 -9.05 -29.29
N ALA A 266 -15.52 -9.23 -30.27
CA ALA A 266 -14.84 -8.14 -30.93
C ALA A 266 -15.85 -7.15 -31.53
N GLY A 267 -15.65 -5.86 -31.25
CA GLY A 267 -16.58 -4.77 -31.58
C GLY A 267 -17.59 -4.43 -30.49
N GLU A 268 -17.75 -5.28 -29.46
CA GLU A 268 -18.60 -4.99 -28.30
C GLU A 268 -18.06 -3.83 -27.46
N GLU A 269 -18.95 -2.99 -26.93
CA GLU A 269 -18.60 -1.96 -25.96
C GLU A 269 -18.85 -2.42 -24.53
N VAL A 270 -17.82 -2.32 -23.69
CA VAL A 270 -17.88 -2.68 -22.27
C VAL A 270 -17.64 -1.45 -21.43
N LYS A 271 -18.59 -1.14 -20.53
CA LYS A 271 -18.43 -0.09 -19.53
C LYS A 271 -17.75 -0.64 -18.29
N PHE A 272 -16.66 0.00 -17.89
CA PHE A 272 -15.93 -0.32 -16.67
C PHE A 272 -15.94 0.88 -15.73
N LYS A 273 -16.44 0.67 -14.52
CA LYS A 273 -16.43 1.66 -13.45
C LYS A 273 -15.55 1.16 -12.31
N LEU A 274 -14.62 1.98 -11.86
CA LEU A 274 -13.71 1.70 -10.75
C LEU A 274 -13.84 2.82 -9.71
N GLN A 275 -14.07 2.43 -8.46
CA GLN A 275 -14.21 3.36 -7.35
C GLN A 275 -13.41 2.91 -6.13
N ARG A 276 -12.81 3.88 -5.44
CA ARG A 276 -12.18 3.70 -4.12
C ARG A 276 -12.18 5.04 -3.39
N PRO A 277 -12.95 5.22 -2.31
CA PRO A 277 -12.76 6.38 -1.45
C PRO A 277 -11.42 6.29 -0.72
N ALA A 278 -10.83 7.42 -0.35
CA ALA A 278 -9.64 7.47 0.48
C ALA A 278 -9.85 6.64 1.77
N PHE A 279 -8.86 5.82 2.13
CA PHE A 279 -8.94 4.88 3.27
C PHE A 279 -10.09 3.87 3.18
N GLY A 280 -10.62 3.63 1.99
CA GLY A 280 -11.78 2.79 1.77
C GLY A 280 -11.54 1.61 0.83
N ASP A 281 -12.62 0.86 0.62
CA ASP A 281 -12.63 -0.34 -0.20
C ASP A 281 -12.64 -0.02 -1.70
N TRP A 282 -12.01 -0.90 -2.47
CA TRP A 282 -12.17 -0.90 -3.92
C TRP A 282 -13.52 -1.47 -4.30
N SER A 283 -14.10 -0.93 -5.36
CA SER A 283 -15.25 -1.52 -6.04
C SER A 283 -15.09 -1.35 -7.54
N TRP A 284 -15.47 -2.40 -8.28
CA TRP A 284 -15.45 -2.37 -9.73
C TRP A 284 -16.75 -2.93 -10.27
N LYS A 285 -17.23 -2.33 -11.36
CA LYS A 285 -18.46 -2.71 -12.03
C LYS A 285 -18.19 -2.80 -13.53
N VAL A 286 -18.64 -3.91 -14.11
CA VAL A 286 -18.59 -4.13 -15.55
C VAL A 286 -20.01 -4.24 -16.07
N LYS A 287 -20.31 -3.52 -17.13
CA LYS A 287 -21.60 -3.54 -17.80
C LYS A 287 -21.43 -3.71 -19.30
N THR A 288 -22.10 -4.70 -19.85
CA THR A 288 -22.34 -4.90 -21.29
C THR A 288 -23.79 -4.57 -21.60
N ASP A 289 -24.23 -4.78 -22.85
CA ASP A 289 -25.63 -4.60 -23.24
C ASP A 289 -26.57 -5.60 -22.53
N THR A 290 -26.07 -6.79 -22.23
CA THR A 290 -26.87 -7.90 -21.68
C THR A 290 -26.65 -8.13 -20.19
N THR A 291 -25.49 -7.73 -19.65
CA THR A 291 -25.06 -8.13 -18.31
C THR A 291 -24.48 -6.97 -17.52
N SER A 292 -24.65 -7.01 -16.19
CA SER A 292 -24.02 -6.07 -15.26
C SER A 292 -23.54 -6.82 -14.03
N GLN A 293 -22.24 -6.75 -13.74
CA GLN A 293 -21.63 -7.35 -12.54
C GLN A 293 -20.94 -6.27 -11.71
N GLN A 294 -20.98 -6.42 -10.38
CA GLN A 294 -20.33 -5.49 -9.45
C GLN A 294 -19.68 -6.27 -8.30
N HIS A 295 -18.48 -5.85 -7.93
CA HIS A 295 -17.69 -6.43 -6.86
C HIS A 295 -17.12 -5.33 -5.96
N SER A 296 -16.77 -5.68 -4.73
CA SER A 296 -16.11 -4.79 -3.78
C SER A 296 -15.30 -5.55 -2.74
N THR A 297 -14.12 -5.05 -2.40
CA THR A 297 -13.27 -5.62 -1.34
C THR A 297 -13.94 -5.61 0.03
N PHE A 298 -14.94 -4.76 0.23
CA PHE A 298 -15.80 -4.80 1.42
C PHE A 298 -16.44 -6.18 1.61
N PHE A 299 -16.87 -6.83 0.53
CA PHE A 299 -17.51 -8.15 0.54
C PHE A 299 -16.51 -9.32 0.56
N ALA A 300 -15.21 -9.06 0.41
CA ALA A 300 -14.18 -10.09 0.56
C ALA A 300 -13.98 -10.51 2.02
N LEU A 301 -14.35 -9.64 2.97
CA LEU A 301 -14.20 -9.90 4.40
C LEU A 301 -15.43 -10.65 4.95
N PRO A 302 -15.24 -11.69 5.80
CA PRO A 302 -16.33 -12.35 6.51
C PRO A 302 -16.86 -11.44 7.63
N MET A 303 -17.60 -10.41 7.24
CA MET A 303 -18.19 -9.43 8.14
C MET A 303 -19.56 -9.88 8.64
N THR A 304 -19.74 -9.83 9.95
CA THR A 304 -21.04 -10.05 10.58
C THR A 304 -21.73 -8.71 10.83
N LEU A 305 -23.06 -8.69 10.91
CA LEU A 305 -23.82 -7.50 11.32
C LEU A 305 -23.31 -6.89 12.63
N LYS A 306 -22.89 -7.73 13.59
CA LYS A 306 -22.30 -7.28 14.85
C LYS A 306 -20.98 -6.54 14.65
N LYS A 307 -20.14 -6.97 13.70
CA LYS A 307 -18.89 -6.26 13.35
C LYS A 307 -19.20 -4.98 12.57
N MET A 308 -20.08 -5.04 11.58
CA MET A 308 -20.48 -3.87 10.76
C MET A 308 -21.04 -2.73 11.62
N LYS A 309 -21.89 -3.05 12.61
CA LYS A 309 -22.41 -2.03 13.54
C LYS A 309 -21.32 -1.24 14.24
N LYS A 310 -20.15 -1.82 14.50
CA LYS A 310 -19.02 -1.13 15.17
C LYS A 310 -18.34 -0.08 14.31
N PHE A 311 -18.52 -0.13 12.99
CA PHE A 311 -18.00 0.87 12.06
C PHE A 311 -18.93 2.07 11.90
N SER A 312 -20.16 2.01 12.43
CA SER A 312 -21.09 3.14 12.36
C SER A 312 -20.61 4.29 13.25
N PRO A 313 -20.59 5.55 12.76
CA PRO A 313 -20.33 6.73 13.59
C PRO A 313 -21.30 6.89 14.76
N GLN A 314 -22.49 6.27 14.69
CA GLN A 314 -23.51 6.31 15.76
C GLN A 314 -23.34 5.16 16.78
N TYR A 315 -22.40 4.25 16.56
CA TYR A 315 -22.16 3.15 17.50
C TYR A 315 -21.61 3.70 18.81
N GLN A 316 -22.25 3.33 19.92
CA GLN A 316 -21.79 3.66 21.26
C GLN A 316 -20.98 2.47 21.82
N PRO A 317 -19.63 2.52 21.79
CA PRO A 317 -18.81 1.41 22.26
C PRO A 317 -18.85 1.31 23.78
N SER A 318 -18.74 0.08 24.30
CA SER A 318 -18.51 -0.19 25.72
C SER A 318 -17.31 -1.12 25.90
N LEU A 319 -16.54 -0.92 26.97
CA LEU A 319 -15.36 -1.72 27.25
C LEU A 319 -15.78 -3.15 27.65
N ASN A 320 -15.30 -4.14 26.89
CA ASN A 320 -15.23 -5.51 27.36
C ASN A 320 -14.06 -5.67 28.35
N ASP A 321 -13.89 -6.85 28.93
CA ASP A 321 -12.84 -7.07 29.95
C ASP A 321 -11.43 -6.80 29.42
N LYS A 322 -11.17 -7.11 28.14
CA LYS A 322 -9.88 -6.77 27.48
C LYS A 322 -9.69 -5.25 27.40
N GLY A 323 -10.75 -4.50 27.09
CA GLY A 323 -10.73 -3.04 27.09
C GLY A 323 -10.55 -2.45 28.48
N LYS A 324 -11.15 -3.04 29.52
CA LYS A 324 -10.93 -2.62 30.92
C LYS A 324 -9.49 -2.88 31.37
N ALA A 325 -8.91 -4.03 30.99
CA ALA A 325 -7.51 -4.35 31.23
C ALA A 325 -6.57 -3.36 30.51
N ALA A 326 -6.86 -3.03 29.24
CA ALA A 326 -6.11 -2.01 28.50
C ALA A 326 -6.18 -0.65 29.20
N ARG A 327 -7.39 -0.22 29.62
CA ARG A 327 -7.58 1.03 30.36
C ARG A 327 -6.75 1.05 31.64
N TYR A 328 -6.74 -0.05 32.41
CA TYR A 328 -5.93 -0.14 33.62
C TYR A 328 -4.45 0.11 33.32
N VAL A 329 -3.88 -0.57 32.32
CA VAL A 329 -2.47 -0.38 31.95
C VAL A 329 -2.22 1.07 31.52
N LEU A 330 -3.03 1.60 30.60
CA LEU A 330 -2.85 2.98 30.09
C LEU A 330 -3.02 4.05 31.17
N SER A 331 -3.86 3.81 32.19
CA SER A 331 -3.98 4.72 33.33
C SER A 331 -2.81 4.65 34.32
N ASN A 332 -1.90 3.67 34.19
CA ASN A 332 -0.80 3.43 35.12
C ASN A 332 0.59 3.43 34.45
N ILE A 333 0.70 3.91 33.20
CA ILE A 333 1.99 4.19 32.54
C ILE A 333 2.51 5.60 32.88
N ASP A 334 2.54 5.94 34.17
CA ASP A 334 2.94 7.26 34.69
C ASP A 334 4.38 7.28 35.25
N GLY A 335 5.17 6.25 34.92
CA GLY A 335 6.54 6.07 35.39
C GLY A 335 6.67 5.47 36.80
N LYS A 336 5.56 5.14 37.50
CA LYS A 336 5.61 4.60 38.86
C LYS A 336 5.60 3.07 38.95
N LEU A 337 4.94 2.41 38.01
CA LEU A 337 4.84 0.94 37.98
C LEU A 337 5.73 0.35 36.88
N SER A 338 6.41 -0.75 37.21
CA SER A 338 7.14 -1.54 36.22
C SER A 338 6.19 -2.39 35.37
N VAL A 339 6.67 -2.80 34.18
CA VAL A 339 5.97 -3.76 33.32
C VAL A 339 5.60 -5.04 34.07
N GLU A 340 6.48 -5.50 34.96
CA GLU A 340 6.24 -6.67 35.80
C GLU A 340 5.10 -6.43 36.80
N GLN A 341 5.08 -5.28 37.48
CA GLN A 341 4.01 -4.94 38.42
C GLN A 341 2.65 -4.83 37.73
N LEU A 342 2.60 -4.20 36.55
CA LEU A 342 1.38 -4.14 35.72
C LEU A 342 0.92 -5.55 35.30
N THR A 343 1.86 -6.42 34.93
CA THR A 343 1.59 -7.81 34.54
C THR A 343 0.99 -8.63 35.69
N ILE A 344 1.56 -8.51 36.89
CA ILE A 344 1.07 -9.19 38.10
C ILE A 344 -0.35 -8.72 38.41
N GLN A 345 -0.60 -7.41 38.36
CA GLN A 345 -1.92 -6.86 38.65
C GLN A 345 -2.97 -7.31 37.62
N LEU A 346 -2.65 -7.30 36.32
CA LEU A 346 -3.56 -7.81 35.30
C LEU A 346 -3.91 -9.29 35.46
N THR A 347 -2.93 -10.11 35.84
CA THR A 347 -3.13 -11.55 36.08
C THR A 347 -4.10 -11.76 37.26
N LYS A 348 -4.02 -10.91 38.29
CA LYS A 348 -4.91 -10.95 39.46
C LYS A 348 -6.32 -10.46 39.13
N ASP A 349 -6.45 -9.35 38.41
CA ASP A 349 -7.74 -8.69 38.19
C ASP A 349 -8.53 -9.28 37.02
N TYR A 350 -7.84 -9.91 36.06
CA TYR A 350 -8.45 -10.50 34.87
C TYR A 350 -8.00 -11.95 34.64
N PRO A 351 -8.20 -12.87 35.60
CA PRO A 351 -7.67 -14.24 35.54
C PRO A 351 -8.23 -15.06 34.37
N GLN A 352 -9.43 -14.71 33.88
CA GLN A 352 -10.03 -15.36 32.71
C GLN A 352 -9.35 -14.96 31.40
N LEU A 353 -8.81 -13.75 31.32
CA LEU A 353 -8.07 -13.27 30.15
C LEU A 353 -6.60 -13.70 30.19
N PHE A 354 -6.00 -13.70 31.38
CA PHE A 354 -4.58 -13.95 31.58
C PHE A 354 -4.33 -15.15 32.50
N LYS A 355 -4.73 -16.33 32.03
CA LYS A 355 -4.44 -17.59 32.75
C LYS A 355 -2.94 -17.86 32.93
N GLU A 356 -2.13 -17.33 32.02
CA GLU A 356 -0.67 -17.43 32.03
C GLU A 356 -0.08 -16.03 32.15
N SER A 357 0.85 -15.82 33.10
CA SER A 357 1.53 -14.54 33.29
C SER A 357 2.21 -14.03 32.01
N LYS A 358 2.74 -14.94 31.17
CA LYS A 358 3.32 -14.60 29.87
C LYS A 358 2.33 -13.90 28.93
N LYS A 359 1.03 -14.23 28.99
CA LYS A 359 -0.01 -13.56 28.18
C LYS A 359 -0.28 -12.14 28.68
N ALA A 360 -0.32 -11.93 30.00
CA ALA A 360 -0.41 -10.59 30.57
C ALA A 360 0.83 -9.76 30.22
N LEU A 361 2.03 -10.34 30.32
CA LEU A 361 3.28 -9.66 30.00
C LEU A 361 3.31 -9.18 28.55
N ASN A 362 2.97 -10.06 27.61
CA ASN A 362 2.90 -9.71 26.19
C ASN A 362 1.82 -8.66 25.92
N PHE A 363 0.68 -8.73 26.63
CA PHE A 363 -0.37 -7.73 26.50
C PHE A 363 0.09 -6.35 26.98
N VAL A 364 0.75 -6.26 28.15
CA VAL A 364 1.33 -5.00 28.66
C VAL A 364 2.37 -4.47 27.69
N ARG A 365 3.36 -5.29 27.30
CA ARG A 365 4.44 -4.88 26.38
C ARG A 365 3.92 -4.34 25.06
N ASN A 366 2.98 -5.06 24.42
CA ASN A 366 2.41 -4.64 23.15
C ASN A 366 1.58 -3.37 23.29
N LEU A 367 0.95 -3.15 24.44
CA LEU A 367 0.15 -1.94 24.65
C LEU A 367 1.04 -0.74 24.91
N ILE A 368 2.05 -0.84 25.79
CA ILE A 368 2.93 0.29 26.10
C ILE A 368 3.82 0.68 24.91
N ALA A 369 4.25 -0.28 24.08
CA ALA A 369 5.07 0.00 22.90
C ALA A 369 4.43 1.00 21.92
N GLY A 370 3.11 1.19 21.97
CA GLY A 370 2.42 2.20 21.15
C GLY A 370 2.20 3.56 21.82
N PHE A 371 2.58 3.74 23.09
CA PHE A 371 2.26 4.94 23.89
C PHE A 371 3.38 5.40 24.84
N SER A 372 4.54 4.73 24.87
CA SER A 372 5.67 5.06 25.76
C SER A 372 7.00 5.10 25.04
#